data_AF-A0ABD1KJR2-F1
#
_entry.id   AF-A0ABD1KJR2-F1
#
_cell.length_a   1.000
_cell.length_b   1.000
_cell.length_c   1.000
_cell.angle_alpha   90.00
_cell.angle_beta   90.00
_cell.angle_gamma   90.00
#
_symmetry.space_group_name_H-M   'P 1'
#
loop_
_entity.id
_entity.type
_entity.pdbx_description
1 polymer ?
#
loop_
_entity_poly.entity_id
_entity_poly.type
_entity_poly.pdbx_seq_one_letter_code
_entity_poly.pdbx_strand_id
1 'polypeptide(L)'
;MTLKYLDLSWNGFGNEGALALGEALKFNNTLLHLDLNNNRITNEGVAMFCKGLEANETLRVLQNVLVNENFVQLLELTCQEHPNLHVQYGGVGGFIAKKPPRRLDPMKVIQDYLDQRKLRLWDFFRNIDKDGTMRVSVTDFRKAVQV
;
A
#
# COMPACT_ATOMS: atom_id res chain seq x y z
N MET A 1 0.79 19.53 8.76
CA MET A 1 1.07 18.21 9.34
C MET A 1 1.27 17.21 8.22
N THR A 2 2.28 16.34 8.29
CA THR A 2 2.68 15.41 7.21
C THR A 2 2.63 13.96 7.70
N LEU A 3 2.03 13.06 6.89
CA LEU A 3 1.73 11.69 7.29
C LEU A 3 3.01 10.87 7.35
N LYS A 4 3.23 10.24 8.51
CA LYS A 4 4.44 9.46 8.79
C LYS A 4 4.20 7.95 8.81
N TYR A 5 2.97 7.52 9.13
CA TYR A 5 2.61 6.12 9.32
C TYR A 5 1.31 5.83 8.58
N LEU A 6 1.29 4.76 7.79
CA LEU A 6 0.10 4.34 7.05
C LEU A 6 -0.07 2.82 7.21
N ASP A 7 -1.23 2.41 7.74
CA ASP A 7 -1.62 1.00 7.85
C ASP A 7 -2.73 0.73 6.83
N LEU A 8 -2.41 -0.09 5.83
CA LEU A 8 -3.33 -0.55 4.79
C LEU A 8 -3.65 -2.04 4.92
N SER A 9 -3.40 -2.63 6.08
CA SER A 9 -3.63 -4.05 6.29
C SER A 9 -5.09 -4.46 6.11
N TRP A 10 -5.33 -5.69 5.64
CA TRP A 10 -6.67 -6.29 5.51
C TRP A 10 -7.67 -5.55 4.59
N ASN A 11 -7.16 -4.82 3.59
CA ASN A 11 -8.00 -4.08 2.64
C ASN A 11 -8.20 -4.79 1.29
N GLY A 12 -7.51 -5.91 1.06
CA GLY A 12 -7.64 -6.71 -0.15
C GLY A 12 -6.95 -6.11 -1.38
N PHE A 13 -5.97 -5.21 -1.21
CA PHE A 13 -5.19 -4.64 -2.31
C PHE A 13 -4.58 -5.74 -3.19
N GLY A 14 -4.84 -5.69 -4.49
CA GLY A 14 -4.22 -6.57 -5.49
C GLY A 14 -2.97 -5.96 -6.13
N ASN A 15 -2.49 -6.57 -7.21
CA ASN A 15 -1.31 -6.11 -7.95
C ASN A 15 -1.45 -4.67 -8.48
N GLU A 16 -2.64 -4.30 -8.96
CA GLU A 16 -2.92 -2.93 -9.43
C GLU A 16 -2.81 -1.91 -8.30
N GLY A 17 -3.28 -2.28 -7.10
CA GLY A 17 -3.12 -1.47 -5.89
C GLY A 17 -1.65 -1.30 -5.50
N ALA A 18 -0.84 -2.35 -5.64
CA ALA A 18 0.59 -2.29 -5.38
C ALA A 18 1.33 -1.38 -6.39
N LEU A 19 1.01 -1.47 -7.69
CA LEU A 19 1.54 -0.56 -8.70
C LEU A 19 1.19 0.91 -8.40
N ALA A 20 -0.08 1.18 -8.12
CA ALA A 20 -0.54 2.53 -7.83
C ALA A 20 0.10 3.11 -6.56
N LEU A 21 0.29 2.29 -5.52
CA LEU A 21 1.01 2.68 -4.31
C LEU A 21 2.48 2.98 -4.60
N GLY A 22 3.16 2.18 -5.43
CA GLY A 22 4.54 2.43 -5.85
C GLY A 22 4.69 3.78 -6.56
N GLU A 23 3.84 4.05 -7.57
CA GLU A 23 3.83 5.33 -8.29
C GLU A 23 3.52 6.52 -7.38
N ALA A 24 2.60 6.36 -6.43
CA ALA A 24 2.27 7.42 -5.46
C ALA A 24 3.44 7.68 -4.50
N LEU A 25 4.17 6.64 -4.10
CA LEU A 25 5.31 6.76 -3.20
C LEU A 25 6.51 7.39 -3.89
N LYS A 26 6.68 7.25 -5.21
CA LYS A 26 7.74 7.92 -5.98
C LYS A 26 7.90 9.41 -5.65
N PHE A 27 6.79 10.10 -5.42
CA PHE A 27 6.75 11.54 -5.12
C PHE A 27 6.51 11.84 -3.63
N ASN A 28 6.34 10.80 -2.81
CA ASN A 28 6.13 10.97 -1.38
C ASN A 28 7.47 11.13 -0.66
N ASN A 29 7.62 12.24 0.06
CA ASN A 29 8.82 12.56 0.84
C ASN A 29 8.54 12.68 2.35
N THR A 30 7.42 12.09 2.82
CA THR A 30 6.96 12.27 4.20
C THR A 30 6.75 10.96 4.93
N LEU A 31 6.26 9.94 4.26
CA LEU A 31 5.87 8.66 4.83
C LEU A 31 7.11 7.87 5.24
N LEU A 32 7.13 7.41 6.48
CA LEU A 32 8.25 6.66 7.06
C LEU A 32 7.90 5.17 7.21
N HIS A 33 6.63 4.85 7.48
CA HIS A 33 6.17 3.49 7.73
C HIS A 33 4.91 3.16 6.93
N LEU A 34 4.93 2.01 6.25
CA LEU A 34 3.79 1.45 5.54
C LEU A 34 3.58 -0.03 5.91
N ASP A 35 2.37 -0.38 6.36
CA ASP A 35 1.95 -1.78 6.58
C ASP A 35 0.97 -2.24 5.48
N LEU A 36 1.30 -3.34 4.79
CA LEU A 36 0.49 -3.94 3.73
C LEU A 36 -0.02 -5.35 4.08
N ASN A 37 -0.01 -5.72 5.37
CA ASN A 37 -0.44 -7.02 5.87
C ASN A 37 -1.78 -7.52 5.31
N ASN A 38 -1.89 -8.83 5.06
CA ASN A 38 -3.16 -9.49 4.70
C ASN A 38 -3.91 -8.84 3.52
N ASN A 39 -3.15 -8.36 2.53
CA ASN A 39 -3.65 -7.95 1.23
C ASN A 39 -3.46 -9.08 0.20
N ARG A 40 -3.94 -8.86 -1.04
CA ARG A 40 -3.92 -9.83 -2.15
C ARG A 40 -2.84 -9.51 -3.18
N ILE A 41 -1.75 -8.90 -2.73
CA ILE A 41 -0.61 -8.54 -3.57
C ILE A 41 0.18 -9.82 -3.87
N THR A 42 0.32 -10.16 -5.13
CA THR A 42 1.17 -11.28 -5.59
C THR A 42 2.57 -10.77 -5.90
N ASN A 43 3.52 -11.67 -6.18
CA ASN A 43 4.91 -11.30 -6.48
C ASN A 43 5.04 -10.27 -7.61
N GLU A 44 4.16 -10.34 -8.61
CA GLU A 44 4.12 -9.36 -9.69
C GLU A 44 3.78 -7.97 -9.17
N GLY A 45 2.76 -7.87 -8.29
CA GLY A 45 2.41 -6.64 -7.59
C GLY A 45 3.55 -6.09 -6.75
N VAL A 46 4.30 -6.97 -6.09
CA VAL A 46 5.46 -6.56 -5.29
C VAL A 46 6.59 -6.03 -6.17
N ALA A 47 6.91 -6.68 -7.29
CA ALA A 47 7.93 -6.19 -8.22
C ALA A 47 7.57 -4.82 -8.80
N MET A 48 6.29 -4.60 -9.13
CA MET A 48 5.79 -3.29 -9.55
C MET A 48 5.90 -2.24 -8.45
N PHE A 49 5.57 -2.61 -7.22
CA PHE A 49 5.71 -1.73 -6.06
C PHE A 49 7.18 -1.35 -5.80
N CYS A 50 8.12 -2.30 -5.85
CA CYS A 50 9.56 -2.05 -5.67
C CYS A 50 10.10 -1.08 -6.73
N LYS A 51 9.70 -1.21 -8.00
CA LYS A 51 10.07 -0.23 -9.04
C LYS A 51 9.64 1.19 -8.70
N GLY A 52 8.46 1.36 -8.11
CA GLY A 52 7.99 2.68 -7.66
C GLY A 52 8.79 3.25 -6.48
N LEU A 53 9.40 2.38 -5.68
CA LEU A 53 10.26 2.77 -4.56
C LEU A 53 11.68 3.16 -4.98
N GLU A 54 12.12 2.86 -6.21
CA GLU A 54 13.46 3.23 -6.72
C GLU A 54 13.79 4.73 -6.57
N ALA A 55 12.77 5.60 -6.62
CA ALA A 55 12.95 7.04 -6.43
C ALA A 55 12.47 7.55 -5.06
N ASN A 56 12.01 6.67 -4.15
CA ASN A 56 11.57 7.06 -2.82
C ASN A 56 12.72 6.95 -1.81
N GLU A 57 13.19 8.10 -1.33
CA GLU A 57 14.30 8.17 -0.37
C GLU A 57 13.85 8.28 1.10
N THR A 58 12.55 8.31 1.37
CA THR A 58 11.99 8.67 2.68
C THR A 58 11.34 7.53 3.43
N LEU A 59 10.78 6.54 2.73
CA LEU A 59 10.23 5.35 3.35
C LEU A 59 11.36 4.59 4.06
N ARG A 60 11.13 4.24 5.32
CA ARG A 60 12.12 3.56 6.18
C ARG A 60 11.68 2.14 6.53
N VAL A 61 10.38 1.92 6.67
CA VAL A 61 9.86 0.62 7.08
C VAL A 61 8.70 0.19 6.19
N LEU A 62 8.82 -1.00 5.62
CA LEU A 62 7.76 -1.71 4.92
C LEU A 62 7.47 -3.01 5.66
N GLN A 63 6.22 -3.23 6.06
CA GLN A 63 5.82 -4.44 6.79
C GLN A 63 4.90 -5.37 5.98
N ASN A 64 5.21 -6.66 6.11
CA ASN A 64 4.40 -7.83 5.80
C ASN A 64 3.78 -7.87 4.41
N VAL A 65 4.64 -7.71 3.42
CA VAL A 65 4.33 -8.11 2.05
C VAL A 65 4.31 -9.65 1.99
N LEU A 66 3.31 -10.22 1.31
CA LEU A 66 3.16 -11.66 1.08
C LEU A 66 4.12 -12.08 -0.05
N VAL A 67 5.07 -12.97 0.24
CA VAL A 67 6.27 -13.13 -0.59
C VAL A 67 6.65 -14.59 -0.82
N ASN A 68 7.16 -14.92 -2.00
CA ASN A 68 7.74 -16.22 -2.33
C ASN A 68 9.27 -16.14 -2.55
N GLU A 69 9.93 -17.25 -2.90
CA GLU A 69 11.40 -17.30 -3.04
C GLU A 69 11.97 -16.24 -4.02
N ASN A 70 11.25 -15.91 -5.11
CA ASN A 70 11.68 -14.88 -6.06
C ASN A 70 11.64 -13.45 -5.49
N PHE A 71 10.85 -13.20 -4.44
CA PHE A 71 10.83 -11.89 -3.78
C PHE A 71 12.12 -11.62 -3.03
N VAL A 72 12.75 -12.64 -2.45
CA VAL A 72 13.96 -12.44 -1.65
C VAL A 72 15.08 -11.84 -2.52
N GLN A 73 15.28 -12.35 -3.75
CA GLN A 73 16.25 -11.78 -4.69
C GLN A 73 15.92 -10.34 -5.10
N LEU A 74 14.65 -10.04 -5.34
CA LEU A 74 14.23 -8.71 -5.79
C LEU A 74 14.29 -7.69 -4.65
N LEU A 75 13.98 -8.12 -3.42
CA LEU A 75 14.15 -7.34 -2.21
C LEU A 75 15.64 -7.09 -1.94
N GLU A 76 16.50 -8.08 -2.12
CA GLU A 76 17.94 -7.94 -1.92
C GLU A 76 18.52 -6.87 -2.85
N LEU A 77 18.16 -6.89 -4.15
CA LEU A 77 18.50 -5.82 -5.09
C LEU A 77 17.94 -4.45 -4.66
N THR A 78 16.68 -4.40 -4.21
CA THR A 78 16.06 -3.14 -3.77
C THR A 78 16.76 -2.56 -2.54
N CYS A 79 17.13 -3.40 -1.57
CA CYS A 79 17.86 -2.99 -0.37
C CYS A 79 19.32 -2.60 -0.66
N GLN A 80 19.93 -3.12 -1.73
CA GLN A 80 21.26 -2.67 -2.19
C GLN A 80 21.20 -1.22 -2.69
N GLU A 81 20.18 -0.86 -3.47
CA GLU A 81 19.96 0.52 -3.93
C GLU A 81 19.46 1.44 -2.80
N HIS A 82 18.75 0.88 -1.80
CA HIS A 82 18.16 1.61 -0.68
C HIS A 82 18.60 1.05 0.69
N PRO A 83 19.81 1.36 1.16
CA PRO A 83 20.37 0.78 2.39
C PRO A 83 19.63 1.19 3.68
N ASN A 84 18.81 2.25 3.62
CA ASN A 84 17.99 2.71 4.75
C ASN A 84 16.57 2.11 4.77
N LEU A 85 16.22 1.29 3.79
CA LEU A 85 14.91 0.64 3.70
C LEU A 85 14.93 -0.68 4.49
N HIS A 86 14.17 -0.74 5.57
CA HIS A 86 13.95 -1.95 6.34
C HIS A 86 12.65 -2.62 5.90
N VAL A 87 12.74 -3.88 5.47
CA VAL A 87 11.57 -4.67 5.04
C VAL A 87 11.40 -5.86 5.96
N GLN A 88 10.25 -5.94 6.62
CA GLN A 88 9.86 -7.07 7.46
C GLN A 88 8.81 -7.89 6.71
N TYR A 89 8.96 -9.21 6.60
CA TYR A 89 8.02 -10.10 5.92
C TYR A 89 7.76 -11.40 6.72
N GLY A 90 6.55 -11.96 6.60
CA GLY A 90 6.05 -13.05 7.45
C GLY A 90 6.50 -14.47 7.07
N GLY A 91 7.54 -14.63 6.25
CA GLY A 91 8.02 -15.90 5.72
C GLY A 91 7.43 -16.32 4.37
N VAL A 92 8.07 -17.31 3.73
CA VAL A 92 7.68 -17.88 2.44
C VAL A 92 6.68 -19.02 2.66
N GLY A 93 5.45 -18.91 2.11
CA GLY A 93 4.49 -20.04 2.11
C GLY A 93 3.08 -19.78 2.65
N GLY A 94 2.53 -18.57 2.52
CA GLY A 94 1.12 -18.33 2.82
C GLY A 94 0.18 -18.99 1.81
N PHE A 95 -0.76 -19.82 2.28
CA PHE A 95 -1.82 -20.42 1.47
C PHE A 95 -2.52 -19.36 0.59
N ILE A 96 -2.56 -19.58 -0.73
CA ILE A 96 -3.46 -18.84 -1.62
C ILE A 96 -4.89 -19.30 -1.29
N ALA A 97 -5.56 -18.58 -0.38
CA ALA A 97 -6.96 -18.82 -0.10
C ALA A 97 -7.76 -18.73 -1.41
N LYS A 98 -8.54 -19.77 -1.71
CA LYS A 98 -9.40 -19.88 -2.89
C LYS A 98 -10.13 -18.55 -3.14
N LYS A 99 -10.11 -18.13 -4.40
CA LYS A 99 -10.67 -16.87 -4.94
C LYS A 99 -11.99 -16.50 -4.21
N PRO A 100 -11.99 -15.48 -3.34
CA PRO A 100 -13.21 -15.01 -2.69
C PRO A 100 -14.13 -14.40 -3.76
N PRO A 101 -15.45 -14.32 -3.50
CA PRO A 101 -16.40 -13.77 -4.45
C PRO A 101 -16.00 -12.34 -4.87
N ARG A 102 -16.27 -11.99 -6.14
CA ARG A 102 -15.96 -10.67 -6.72
C ARG A 102 -16.56 -9.57 -5.86
N ARG A 103 -15.76 -9.00 -4.95
CA ARG A 103 -16.04 -7.71 -4.31
C ARG A 103 -15.40 -6.65 -5.20
N LEU A 104 -16.10 -5.52 -5.38
CA LEU A 104 -15.57 -4.36 -6.09
C LEU A 104 -14.22 -3.96 -5.49
N ASP A 105 -13.26 -3.68 -6.36
CA ASP A 105 -11.93 -3.23 -5.95
C ASP A 105 -12.06 -1.91 -5.19
N PRO A 106 -11.64 -1.83 -3.91
CA PRO A 106 -11.70 -0.60 -3.13
C PRO A 106 -11.00 0.58 -3.80
N MET A 107 -9.96 0.33 -4.60
CA MET A 107 -9.30 1.39 -5.37
C MET A 107 -10.12 1.85 -6.57
N LYS A 108 -10.94 0.97 -7.17
CA LYS A 108 -11.89 1.40 -8.19
C LYS A 108 -12.94 2.33 -7.60
N VAL A 109 -13.45 1.99 -6.42
CA VAL A 109 -14.40 2.84 -5.67
C VAL A 109 -13.79 4.19 -5.31
N ILE A 110 -12.55 4.21 -4.84
CA ILE A 110 -11.85 5.46 -4.50
C ILE A 110 -11.53 6.27 -5.74
N GLN A 111 -11.02 5.65 -6.82
CA GLN A 111 -10.78 6.34 -8.07
C GLN A 111 -12.06 6.95 -8.63
N ASP A 112 -13.17 6.21 -8.65
CA ASP A 112 -14.46 6.73 -9.10
C ASP A 112 -14.92 7.92 -8.22
N TYR A 113 -14.73 7.86 -6.89
CA TYR A 113 -15.01 8.98 -5.97
C TYR A 113 -14.14 10.21 -6.24
N LEU A 114 -12.84 10.00 -6.47
CA LEU A 114 -11.87 11.05 -6.75
C LEU A 114 -12.13 11.73 -8.09
N ASP A 115 -12.39 10.93 -9.13
CA ASP A 115 -12.67 11.38 -10.48
C ASP A 115 -13.97 12.19 -10.53
N GLN A 116 -15.04 11.68 -9.90
CA GLN A 116 -16.32 12.38 -9.80
C GLN A 116 -16.21 13.75 -9.12
N ARG A 117 -15.30 13.87 -8.14
CA ARG A 117 -15.16 15.08 -7.31
C ARG A 117 -13.95 15.94 -7.67
N LYS A 118 -13.16 15.54 -8.68
CA LYS A 118 -11.89 16.16 -9.06
C LYS A 118 -10.94 16.35 -7.88
N LEU A 119 -10.89 15.34 -7.01
CA LEU A 119 -10.06 15.32 -5.81
C LEU A 119 -8.82 14.48 -6.06
N ARG A 120 -7.72 14.81 -5.39
CA ARG A 120 -6.56 13.91 -5.34
C ARG A 120 -6.80 12.85 -4.28
N LEU A 121 -6.16 11.69 -4.42
CA LEU A 121 -6.22 10.61 -3.42
C LEU A 121 -5.91 11.11 -2.01
N TRP A 122 -5.01 12.07 -1.91
CA TRP A 122 -4.67 12.73 -0.66
C TRP A 122 -5.81 13.53 -0.02
N ASP A 123 -6.67 14.13 -0.84
CA ASP A 123 -7.82 14.90 -0.37
C ASP A 123 -8.92 13.97 0.18
N PHE A 124 -9.01 12.73 -0.31
CA PHE A 124 -9.88 11.70 0.25
C PHE A 124 -9.47 11.31 1.67
N PHE A 125 -8.20 10.97 1.91
CA PHE A 125 -7.74 10.59 3.24
C PHE A 125 -7.86 11.73 4.26
N ARG A 126 -7.59 12.98 3.85
CA ARG A 126 -7.82 14.17 4.69
C ARG A 126 -9.28 14.38 5.08
N ASN A 127 -10.22 13.98 4.23
CA ASN A 127 -11.65 14.09 4.54
C ASN A 127 -12.12 13.01 5.54
N ILE A 128 -11.37 11.91 5.66
CA ILE A 128 -11.68 10.81 6.60
C ILE A 128 -11.02 11.06 7.97
N ASP A 129 -9.80 11.59 7.97
CA ASP A 129 -9.02 11.99 9.15
C ASP A 129 -9.54 13.32 9.76
N LYS A 130 -10.77 13.31 10.28
CA LYS A 130 -11.45 14.52 10.79
C LYS A 130 -10.80 15.12 12.04
N ASP A 131 -10.09 14.31 12.81
CA ASP A 131 -9.39 14.73 14.02
C ASP A 131 -7.94 15.16 13.75
N GLY A 132 -7.47 15.05 12.51
CA GLY A 132 -6.11 15.42 12.11
C GLY A 132 -5.03 14.57 12.79
N THR A 133 -5.41 13.38 13.28
CA THR A 133 -4.49 12.45 13.94
C THR A 133 -3.51 11.81 12.98
N MET A 134 -3.72 12.01 11.67
CA MET A 134 -2.94 11.38 10.62
C MET A 134 -3.09 9.85 10.66
N ARG A 135 -4.24 9.37 11.14
CA ARG A 135 -4.57 7.96 11.25
C ARG A 135 -5.98 7.76 10.74
N VAL A 136 -6.14 6.80 9.84
CA VAL A 136 -7.46 6.37 9.38
C VAL A 136 -7.63 4.93 9.82
N SER A 137 -8.63 4.65 10.66
CA SER A 137 -8.93 3.28 11.05
C SER A 137 -9.58 2.52 9.89
N VAL A 138 -9.45 1.19 9.88
CA VAL A 138 -10.15 0.31 8.92
C VAL A 138 -11.66 0.57 8.92
N THR A 139 -12.23 0.87 10.09
CA THR A 139 -13.65 1.17 10.25
C THR A 139 -14.03 2.46 9.53
N ASP A 140 -13.22 3.51 9.65
CA ASP A 140 -13.52 4.81 9.06
C ASP A 140 -13.32 4.82 7.55
N PHE A 141 -12.28 4.11 7.08
CA PHE A 141 -12.08 3.87 5.65
C PHE A 141 -13.27 3.11 5.04
N ARG A 142 -13.72 2.02 5.68
CA ARG A 142 -14.87 1.22 5.20
C ARG A 142 -16.15 2.06 5.11
N LYS A 143 -16.40 2.94 6.09
CA LYS A 143 -17.56 3.86 6.04
C LYS A 143 -17.46 4.84 4.87
N ALA A 144 -16.26 5.31 4.54
CA ALA A 144 -16.05 6.28 3.47
C ALA A 144 -16.21 5.69 2.06
N VAL A 145 -15.96 4.39 1.87
CA VAL A 145 -16.05 3.70 0.57
C VAL A 145 -17.35 2.92 0.33
N GLN A 146 -18.29 2.92 1.27
CA GLN A 146 -19.56 2.17 1.17
C GLN A 146 -20.77 3.02 0.70
N VAL A 147 -20.54 4.02 -0.16
CA VAL A 147 -21.64 4.81 -0.78
C VAL A 147 -22.18 4.11 -2.02
#